data_AF-A0A8J9UXQ5-F1
#
_entry.id   AF-A0A8J9UXQ5-F1
#
_cell.length_a   1.000
_cell.length_b   1.000
_cell.length_c   1.000
_cell.angle_alpha   90.00
_cell.angle_beta   90.00
_cell.angle_gamma   90.00
#
_symmetry.space_group_name_H-M   'P 1'
#
loop_
_entity.id
_entity.type
_entity.pdbx_description
1 polymer ?
#
loop_
_entity_poly.entity_id
_entity_poly.type
_entity_poly.pdbx_seq_one_letter_code
_entity_poly.pdbx_strand_id
1 'polypeptide(L)'
;METFRRPFKAVDTNLQNDFFSEEELRYVSNDLRKIIVQHSKIVEFSARFLKVFGPMLLLSYLFHFVSGCVLLFECSQMNKEDAALYLSLTFVLFQQNIQISFAFELLTSVSSDFSTAVYNLPWECMDVGNRKKVHIMLMKSQRLLPVKAMDMINVGVRTMVSILKASVTYFIMLKSFATK
;
A
#
# COMPACT_ATOMS: atom_id res chain seq x y z
N MET A 1 5.00 15.38 7.60
CA MET A 1 6.44 15.55 7.88
C MET A 1 7.02 16.80 7.23
N GLU A 2 6.34 17.43 6.26
CA GLU A 2 6.73 18.74 5.70
C GLU A 2 6.84 19.86 6.75
N THR A 3 6.23 19.69 7.92
CA THR A 3 6.28 20.61 9.06
C THR A 3 7.29 20.20 10.14
N PHE A 4 8.18 19.23 9.88
CA PHE A 4 9.20 18.84 10.86
C PHE A 4 10.10 20.03 11.17
N ARG A 5 10.41 20.21 12.45
CA ARG A 5 11.11 21.39 12.97
C ARG A 5 12.43 21.58 12.21
N ARG A 6 12.71 22.80 11.76
CA ARG A 6 13.99 23.21 11.19
C ARG A 6 14.72 24.10 12.19
N PRO A 7 16.06 24.11 12.19
CA PRO A 7 16.82 24.96 13.11
C PRO A 7 16.45 26.43 12.88
N PHE A 8 16.29 27.17 13.97
CA PHE A 8 15.95 28.59 13.90
C PHE A 8 17.12 29.40 13.34
N LYS A 9 16.93 30.10 12.22
CA LYS A 9 17.92 31.04 11.69
C LYS A 9 17.77 32.38 12.42
N ALA A 10 18.68 32.68 13.34
CA ALA A 10 18.76 34.01 13.94
C ALA A 10 19.13 35.05 12.87
N VAL A 11 18.42 36.18 12.84
CA VAL A 11 18.50 37.19 11.77
C VAL A 11 19.74 38.08 11.85
N ASP A 12 20.46 38.14 12.96
CA ASP A 12 21.66 38.97 13.09
C ASP A 12 22.72 38.30 13.96
N THR A 13 23.73 37.70 13.32
CA THR A 13 25.15 37.61 13.74
C THR A 13 25.89 36.68 12.77
N ASN A 14 27.15 36.99 12.45
CA ASN A 14 28.01 36.32 11.46
C ASN A 14 28.38 34.84 11.76
N LEU A 15 27.55 34.11 12.50
CA LEU A 15 27.63 32.66 12.69
C LEU A 15 26.24 32.08 12.45
N GLN A 16 25.98 31.78 11.19
CA GLN A 16 24.81 31.01 10.77
C GLN A 16 24.98 29.59 11.33
N ASN A 17 24.52 29.38 12.58
CA ASN A 17 24.58 28.07 13.19
C ASN A 17 23.45 27.23 12.57
N ASP A 18 23.77 26.54 11.47
CA ASP A 18 22.84 25.66 10.76
C ASP A 18 22.43 24.43 11.62
N PHE A 19 22.94 24.31 12.84
CA PHE A 19 22.68 23.21 13.76
C PHE A 19 21.63 23.57 14.81
N PHE A 20 20.85 22.57 15.25
CA PHE A 20 19.92 22.74 16.37
C PHE A 20 20.65 23.03 17.68
N SER A 21 20.08 23.93 18.50
CA SER A 21 20.49 24.11 19.89
C SER A 21 20.25 22.86 20.74
N GLU A 22 20.88 22.75 21.90
CA GLU A 22 20.69 21.58 22.80
C GLU A 22 19.23 21.39 23.22
N GLU A 23 18.49 22.48 23.44
CA GLU A 23 17.07 22.39 23.80
C GLU A 23 16.23 21.88 22.61
N GLU A 24 16.48 22.41 21.40
CA GLU A 24 15.82 21.95 20.18
C GLU A 24 16.13 20.47 19.87
N LEU A 25 17.37 20.02 20.09
CA LEU A 25 17.76 18.63 19.92
C LEU A 25 16.99 17.68 20.84
N ARG A 26 16.64 18.11 22.05
CA ARG A 26 15.78 17.33 22.97
C ARG A 26 14.37 17.19 22.42
N TYR A 27 13.79 18.26 21.89
CA TYR A 27 12.47 18.19 21.23
C TYR A 27 12.51 17.30 19.99
N VAL A 28 13.50 17.49 19.11
CA VAL A 28 13.72 16.65 17.91
C VAL A 28 13.84 15.18 18.29
N SER A 29 14.64 14.85 19.30
CA SER A 29 14.80 13.47 19.78
C SER A 29 13.48 12.86 20.25
N ASN A 30 12.65 13.62 20.97
CA ASN A 30 11.35 13.16 21.44
C ASN A 30 10.37 12.94 20.29
N ASP A 31 10.36 13.82 19.29
CA ASP A 31 9.49 13.71 18.11
C ASP A 31 9.91 12.52 17.24
N LEU A 32 11.21 12.35 16.99
CA LEU A 32 11.74 11.17 16.29
C LEU A 32 11.34 9.88 17.01
N ARG A 33 11.45 9.85 18.35
CA ARG A 33 11.03 8.68 19.14
C ARG A 33 9.55 8.37 18.94
N LYS A 34 8.67 9.38 18.99
CA LYS A 34 7.22 9.20 18.78
C LYS A 34 6.94 8.62 17.39
N ILE A 35 7.58 9.17 16.35
CA ILE A 35 7.44 8.73 14.97
C ILE A 35 7.88 7.26 14.83
N ILE A 36 9.05 6.91 15.38
CA ILE A 36 9.58 5.54 15.33
C ILE A 36 8.63 4.55 16.01
N VAL A 37 8.09 4.90 17.19
CA VAL A 37 7.14 4.06 17.91
C VAL A 37 5.85 3.89 17.10
N GLN A 38 5.32 4.97 16.53
CA GLN A 38 4.10 4.93 15.73
C GLN A 38 4.29 4.09 14.45
N HIS A 39 5.37 4.31 13.71
CA HIS A 39 5.69 3.53 12.51
C HIS A 39 5.86 2.05 12.84
N SER A 40 6.53 1.73 13.96
CA SER A 40 6.69 0.33 14.39
C SER A 40 5.36 -0.35 14.66
N LYS A 41 4.41 0.36 15.29
CA LYS A 41 3.05 -0.15 15.51
C LYS A 41 2.30 -0.38 14.19
N ILE A 42 2.43 0.51 13.22
CA ILE A 42 1.79 0.37 11.90
C ILE A 42 2.35 -0.86 11.17
N VAL A 43 3.68 -1.02 11.14
CA VAL A 43 4.33 -2.17 10.50
C VAL A 43 3.89 -3.48 11.17
N GLU A 44 3.89 -3.53 12.50
CA GLU A 44 3.43 -4.71 13.25
C GLU A 44 1.96 -5.02 12.98
N PHE A 45 1.10 -3.99 12.98
CA PHE A 45 -0.31 -4.13 12.67
C PHE A 45 -0.51 -4.69 11.25
N SER A 46 0.15 -4.13 10.24
CA SER A 46 0.04 -4.61 8.86
C SER A 46 0.51 -6.06 8.71
N ALA A 47 1.60 -6.44 9.38
CA ALA A 47 2.07 -7.82 9.38
C ALA A 47 1.06 -8.78 10.03
N ARG A 48 0.46 -8.38 11.15
CA ARG A 48 -0.59 -9.17 11.83
C ARG A 48 -1.86 -9.25 10.99
N PHE A 49 -2.27 -8.15 10.37
CA PHE A 49 -3.42 -8.08 9.49
C PHE A 49 -3.26 -9.08 8.35
N LEU A 50 -2.14 -9.07 7.63
CA LEU A 50 -1.92 -10.01 6.53
C LEU A 50 -1.74 -11.45 6.98
N LYS A 51 -1.20 -11.70 8.18
CA LYS A 51 -1.14 -13.05 8.73
C LYS A 51 -2.54 -13.63 8.98
N VAL A 52 -3.48 -12.81 9.44
CA VAL A 52 -4.86 -13.23 9.76
C VAL A 52 -5.74 -13.24 8.52
N PHE A 53 -5.71 -12.18 7.72
CA PHE A 53 -6.57 -11.98 6.56
C PHE A 53 -5.98 -12.50 5.25
N GLY A 54 -4.70 -12.85 5.21
CA GLY A 54 -4.04 -13.40 4.02
C GLY A 54 -4.79 -14.59 3.39
N PRO A 55 -5.17 -15.63 4.15
CA PRO A 55 -5.98 -16.72 3.61
C PRO A 55 -7.33 -16.26 3.06
N MET A 56 -7.99 -15.32 3.75
CA MET A 56 -9.28 -14.76 3.31
C MET A 56 -9.12 -13.95 2.01
N LEU A 57 -8.04 -13.20 1.85
CA LEU A 57 -7.71 -12.48 0.61
C LEU A 57 -7.46 -13.44 -0.55
N LEU A 58 -6.79 -14.57 -0.31
CA LEU A 58 -6.56 -15.58 -1.35
C LEU A 58 -7.87 -16.23 -1.79
N LEU A 59 -8.73 -16.60 -0.83
CA LEU A 59 -10.05 -17.14 -1.12
C LEU A 59 -10.92 -16.13 -1.87
N SER A 60 -10.87 -14.85 -1.48
CA SER A 60 -11.61 -13.81 -2.20
C SER A 60 -11.08 -13.63 -3.62
N TYR A 61 -9.76 -13.68 -3.85
CA TYR A 61 -9.21 -13.62 -5.20
C TYR A 61 -9.61 -14.81 -6.08
N LEU A 62 -9.62 -16.02 -5.52
CA LEU A 62 -10.14 -17.21 -6.22
C LEU A 62 -11.62 -17.06 -6.55
N PHE A 63 -12.43 -16.55 -5.60
CA PHE A 63 -13.83 -16.25 -5.85
C PHE A 63 -14.00 -15.26 -7.00
N HIS A 64 -13.30 -14.12 -6.97
CA HIS A 64 -13.38 -13.13 -8.06
C HIS A 64 -12.95 -13.72 -9.41
N PHE A 65 -11.93 -14.58 -9.43
CA PHE A 65 -11.49 -15.26 -10.65
C PHE A 65 -12.57 -16.19 -11.21
N VAL A 66 -13.04 -17.14 -10.40
CA VAL A 66 -14.02 -18.16 -10.81
C VAL A 66 -15.35 -17.51 -11.18
N SER A 67 -15.89 -16.65 -10.31
CA SER A 67 -17.14 -15.94 -10.59
C SER A 67 -17.00 -15.00 -11.77
N GLY A 68 -15.85 -14.33 -11.95
CA GLY A 68 -15.58 -13.52 -13.14
C GLY A 68 -15.63 -14.33 -14.44
N CYS A 69 -15.04 -15.54 -14.47
CA CYS A 69 -15.14 -16.44 -15.62
C CYS A 69 -16.58 -16.83 -15.94
N VAL A 70 -17.34 -17.26 -14.92
CA VAL A 70 -18.73 -17.72 -15.07
C VAL A 70 -19.62 -16.58 -15.54
N LEU A 71 -19.53 -15.41 -14.91
CA LEU A 71 -20.34 -14.25 -15.27
C LEU A 71 -20.07 -13.74 -16.69
N LEU A 72 -18.80 -13.71 -17.11
CA LEU A 72 -18.45 -13.37 -18.49
C LEU A 72 -19.04 -14.37 -19.50
N PHE A 73 -19.06 -15.66 -19.14
CA PHE A 73 -19.66 -16.71 -19.96
C PHE A 73 -21.18 -16.57 -20.06
N GLU A 74 -21.88 -16.38 -18.93
CA GLU A 74 -23.32 -16.11 -18.91
C GLU A 74 -23.68 -14.85 -19.71
N CYS A 75 -22.90 -13.77 -19.54
CA CYS A 75 -23.07 -12.55 -20.32
C CYS A 75 -22.92 -12.76 -21.83
N SER A 76 -22.21 -13.81 -22.27
CA SER A 76 -22.05 -14.11 -23.69
C SER A 76 -23.21 -14.89 -24.30
N GLN A 77 -24.05 -15.52 -23.48
CA GLN A 77 -25.16 -16.39 -23.91
C GLN A 77 -26.56 -15.86 -23.53
N MET A 78 -26.64 -14.80 -22.73
CA MET A 78 -27.90 -14.33 -22.17
C MET A 78 -28.86 -13.67 -23.18
N ASN A 79 -30.15 -13.81 -22.89
CA ASN A 79 -31.22 -13.09 -23.55
C ASN A 79 -31.34 -11.65 -23.01
N LYS A 80 -32.05 -10.78 -23.75
CA LYS A 80 -32.18 -9.35 -23.41
C LYS A 80 -32.86 -9.10 -22.05
N GLU A 81 -33.69 -10.03 -21.59
CA GLU A 81 -34.46 -9.91 -20.34
C GLU A 81 -33.56 -10.03 -19.09
N ASP A 82 -32.58 -10.94 -19.11
CA ASP A 82 -31.66 -11.15 -17.99
C ASP A 82 -30.39 -10.28 -18.07
N ALA A 83 -30.22 -9.55 -19.18
CA ALA A 83 -28.99 -8.83 -19.48
C ALA A 83 -28.62 -7.80 -18.41
N ALA A 84 -29.60 -7.05 -17.90
CA ALA A 84 -29.37 -6.04 -16.88
C ALA A 84 -28.85 -6.65 -15.56
N LEU A 85 -29.36 -7.83 -15.17
CA LEU A 85 -28.97 -8.49 -13.93
C LEU A 85 -27.53 -9.00 -14.00
N TYR A 86 -27.19 -9.76 -15.05
CA TYR A 86 -25.84 -10.32 -15.15
C TYR A 86 -24.78 -9.27 -15.43
N LEU A 87 -25.07 -8.23 -16.23
CA LEU A 87 -24.15 -7.12 -16.46
C LEU A 87 -23.91 -6.33 -15.17
N SER A 88 -24.96 -6.04 -14.39
CA SER A 88 -24.81 -5.33 -13.12
C SER A 88 -24.03 -6.16 -12.10
N LEU A 89 -24.30 -7.47 -12.00
CA LEU A 89 -23.55 -8.37 -11.12
C LEU A 89 -22.08 -8.47 -11.52
N THR A 90 -21.79 -8.58 -12.82
CA THR A 90 -20.43 -8.57 -13.37
C THR A 90 -19.71 -7.27 -13.04
N PHE A 91 -20.39 -6.14 -13.21
CA PHE A 91 -19.85 -4.83 -12.89
C PHE A 91 -19.49 -4.72 -11.40
N VAL A 92 -20.42 -5.08 -10.50
CA VAL A 92 -20.18 -5.06 -9.05
C VAL A 92 -19.02 -5.96 -8.66
N LEU A 93 -18.93 -7.17 -9.23
CA LEU A 93 -17.87 -8.12 -8.92
C LEU A 93 -16.47 -7.60 -9.31
N PHE A 94 -16.33 -7.03 -10.51
CA PHE A 94 -15.06 -6.42 -10.92
C PHE A 94 -14.75 -5.14 -10.16
N GLN A 95 -15.77 -4.34 -9.85
CA GLN A 95 -15.64 -3.14 -9.04
C GLN A 95 -15.11 -3.48 -7.63
N GLN A 96 -15.59 -4.54 -7.00
CA GLN A 96 -15.09 -5.01 -5.70
C GLN A 96 -13.62 -5.44 -5.76
N ASN A 97 -13.22 -6.17 -6.82
CA ASN A 97 -11.82 -6.56 -7.03
C ASN A 97 -10.91 -5.33 -7.21
N ILE A 98 -11.37 -4.33 -7.97
CA ILE A 98 -10.66 -3.06 -8.15
C ILE A 98 -10.54 -2.31 -6.82
N GLN A 99 -11.60 -2.23 -6.00
CA GLN A 99 -11.57 -1.56 -4.70
C GLN A 99 -10.54 -2.16 -3.75
N ILE A 100 -10.52 -3.49 -3.62
CA ILE A 100 -9.52 -4.19 -2.80
C ILE A 100 -8.12 -3.80 -3.27
N SER A 101 -7.91 -3.84 -4.58
CA SER A 101 -6.60 -3.59 -5.18
C SER A 101 -6.15 -2.15 -5.02
N PHE A 102 -7.07 -1.20 -5.16
CA PHE A 102 -6.83 0.22 -4.92
C PHE A 102 -6.47 0.49 -3.44
N ALA A 103 -7.15 -0.15 -2.50
CA ALA A 103 -6.86 0.01 -1.07
C ALA A 103 -5.42 -0.41 -0.73
N PHE A 104 -4.95 -1.55 -1.26
CA PHE A 104 -3.58 -2.00 -1.05
C PHE A 104 -2.54 -1.17 -1.81
N GLU A 105 -2.87 -0.67 -3.00
CA GLU A 105 -2.01 0.25 -3.74
C GLU A 105 -1.84 1.57 -2.98
N LEU A 106 -2.94 2.13 -2.47
CA LEU A 106 -2.93 3.35 -1.66
C LEU A 106 -2.10 3.16 -0.40
N LEU A 107 -2.28 2.03 0.31
CA LEU A 107 -1.47 1.70 1.49
C LEU A 107 0.03 1.66 1.16
N THR A 108 0.38 1.08 0.01
CA THR A 108 1.76 0.99 -0.48
C THR A 108 2.31 2.37 -0.86
N SER A 109 1.52 3.20 -1.53
CA SER A 109 1.87 4.57 -1.90
C SER A 109 2.17 5.42 -0.67
N VAL A 110 1.26 5.43 0.31
CA VAL A 110 1.44 6.18 1.57
C VAL A 110 2.68 5.69 2.33
N SER A 111 2.95 4.39 2.32
CA SER A 111 4.17 3.84 2.92
C SER A 111 5.43 4.32 2.21
N SER A 112 5.40 4.47 0.88
CA SER A 112 6.51 5.01 0.09
C SER A 112 6.74 6.48 0.38
N ASP A 113 5.67 7.27 0.48
CA ASP A 113 5.72 8.70 0.80
C ASP A 113 6.35 8.94 2.18
N PHE A 114 6.08 8.05 3.15
CA PHE A 114 6.74 8.10 4.45
C PHE A 114 8.27 7.99 4.31
N SER A 115 8.78 7.08 3.47
CA SER A 115 10.23 6.95 3.26
C SER A 115 10.84 8.21 2.65
N THR A 116 10.17 8.84 1.69
CA THR A 116 10.60 10.13 1.11
C THR A 116 10.58 11.23 2.16
N ALA A 117 9.56 11.25 3.02
CA ALA A 117 9.42 12.25 4.07
C ALA A 117 10.51 12.11 5.16
N VAL A 118 10.90 10.87 5.49
CA VAL A 118 12.04 10.59 6.40
C VAL A 118 13.35 11.08 5.80
N TYR A 119 13.56 10.88 4.49
CA TYR A 119 14.75 11.36 3.78
C TYR A 119 14.88 12.88 3.83
N ASN A 120 13.76 13.61 3.73
CA ASN A 120 13.71 15.07 3.73
C ASN A 120 13.85 15.73 5.12
N LEU A 121 14.08 14.95 6.19
CA LEU A 121 14.36 15.50 7.51
C LEU A 121 15.70 16.27 7.49
N PRO A 122 15.86 17.37 8.25
CA PRO A 122 17.12 18.11 8.34
C PRO A 122 18.12 17.37 9.24
N TRP A 123 18.43 16.11 8.93
CA TRP A 123 19.28 15.23 9.73
C TRP A 123 20.73 15.73 9.77
N GLU A 124 21.16 16.48 8.77
CA GLU A 124 22.48 17.12 8.69
C GLU A 124 22.70 18.10 9.84
N CYS A 125 21.63 18.74 10.31
CA CYS A 125 21.62 19.75 11.35
C CYS A 125 21.56 19.14 12.77
N MET A 126 21.48 17.80 12.89
CA MET A 126 21.27 17.09 14.15
C MET A 126 22.57 16.52 14.75
N ASP A 127 22.55 16.24 16.06
CA ASP A 127 23.62 15.52 16.75
C ASP A 127 23.75 14.06 16.24
N VAL A 128 24.87 13.42 16.59
CA VAL A 128 25.17 12.04 16.15
C VAL A 128 24.09 11.05 16.63
N GLY A 129 23.50 11.27 17.81
CA GLY A 129 22.46 10.41 18.36
C GLY A 129 21.17 10.44 17.53
N ASN A 130 20.70 11.62 17.16
CA ASN A 130 19.50 11.76 16.33
C ASN A 130 19.75 11.37 14.86
N ARG A 131 20.93 11.66 14.30
CA ARG A 131 21.32 11.17 12.96
C ARG A 131 21.24 9.66 12.84
N LYS A 132 21.74 8.93 13.85
CA LYS A 132 21.62 7.45 13.89
C LYS A 132 20.17 6.98 13.93
N LYS A 133 19.28 7.66 14.67
CA LYS A 133 17.85 7.33 14.71
C LYS A 133 17.18 7.54 13.35
N VAL A 134 17.45 8.66 12.68
CA VAL A 134 16.93 8.94 11.34
C VAL A 134 17.44 7.91 10.33
N HIS A 135 18.72 7.56 10.38
CA HIS A 135 19.29 6.54 9.50
C HIS A 135 18.61 5.17 9.65
N ILE A 136 18.41 4.71 10.90
CA ILE A 136 17.67 3.47 11.18
C ILE A 136 16.22 3.58 10.67
N MET A 137 15.57 4.73 10.88
CA MET A 137 14.21 4.97 10.41
C MET A 137 14.13 4.89 8.89
N LEU A 138 15.09 5.49 8.17
CA LEU A 138 15.16 5.46 6.72
C LEU A 138 15.36 4.03 6.19
N MET A 139 16.26 3.25 6.78
CA MET A 139 16.43 1.84 6.42
C MET A 139 15.16 1.02 6.67
N LYS A 140 14.42 1.32 7.74
CA LYS A 140 13.17 0.62 8.07
C LYS A 140 11.98 1.07 7.22
N SER A 141 11.92 2.33 6.81
CA SER A 141 10.83 2.87 5.98
C SER A 141 10.92 2.40 4.52
N GLN A 142 12.13 2.10 4.04
CA GLN A 142 12.35 1.56 2.69
C GLN A 142 11.84 0.11 2.54
N ARG A 143 11.67 -0.63 3.64
CA ARG A 143 10.94 -1.90 3.61
C ARG A 143 9.46 -1.58 3.54
N LEU A 144 8.97 -1.44 2.31
CA LEU A 144 7.54 -1.35 2.00
C LEU A 144 6.79 -2.40 2.82
N LEU A 145 5.69 -1.98 3.47
CA LEU A 145 4.79 -2.87 4.20
C LEU A 145 4.63 -4.17 3.41
N PRO A 146 4.75 -5.36 4.03
CA PRO A 146 4.80 -6.60 3.29
C PRO A 146 3.52 -6.75 2.47
N VAL A 147 3.49 -6.41 1.19
CA VAL A 147 2.26 -6.47 0.38
C VAL A 147 2.00 -7.90 -0.09
N LYS A 148 2.49 -8.92 0.61
CA LYS A 148 2.35 -10.32 0.24
C LYS A 148 1.38 -11.02 1.17
N ALA A 149 0.27 -11.51 0.62
CA ALA A 149 -0.61 -12.43 1.32
C ALA A 149 0.07 -13.81 1.39
N MET A 150 0.23 -14.32 2.62
CA MET A 150 0.88 -15.61 2.93
C MET A 150 2.27 -15.80 2.32
N ASP A 151 3.03 -14.72 2.04
CA ASP A 151 4.29 -14.75 1.28
C ASP A 151 4.19 -15.32 -0.15
N MET A 152 2.99 -15.65 -0.62
CA MET A 152 2.75 -16.29 -1.93
C MET A 152 2.35 -15.28 -3.00
N ILE A 153 1.38 -14.40 -2.70
CA ILE A 153 0.75 -13.53 -3.70
C ILE A 153 0.94 -12.07 -3.32
N ASN A 154 1.44 -11.27 -4.28
CA ASN A 154 1.45 -9.81 -4.15
C ASN A 154 0.01 -9.30 -4.16
N VAL A 155 -0.41 -8.59 -3.12
CA VAL A 155 -1.72 -7.95 -3.04
C VAL A 155 -1.67 -6.61 -3.80
N GLY A 156 -2.77 -6.19 -4.43
CA GLY A 156 -2.85 -4.91 -5.16
C GLY A 156 -3.05 -5.07 -6.67
N VAL A 157 -2.76 -4.00 -7.42
CA VAL A 157 -3.14 -3.85 -8.83
C VAL A 157 -2.58 -4.96 -9.73
N ARG A 158 -1.35 -5.43 -9.47
CA ARG A 158 -0.74 -6.50 -10.27
C ARG A 158 -1.57 -7.79 -10.26
N THR A 159 -2.03 -8.23 -9.09
CA THR A 159 -2.83 -9.46 -8.96
C THR A 159 -4.24 -9.28 -9.51
N MET A 160 -4.83 -8.10 -9.33
CA MET A 160 -6.10 -7.74 -9.98
C MET A 160 -6.03 -7.90 -11.50
N VAL A 161 -5.02 -7.30 -12.13
CA VAL A 161 -4.82 -7.40 -13.59
C VAL A 161 -4.62 -8.85 -14.01
N SER A 162 -3.85 -9.63 -13.24
CA SER A 162 -3.67 -11.05 -13.52
C SER A 162 -4.99 -11.83 -13.44
N ILE A 163 -5.84 -11.55 -12.45
CA ILE A 163 -7.17 -12.17 -12.33
C ILE A 163 -8.05 -11.80 -13.53
N LEU A 164 -8.13 -10.52 -13.89
CA LEU A 164 -8.92 -10.06 -15.03
C LEU A 164 -8.48 -10.72 -16.34
N LYS A 165 -7.17 -10.73 -16.61
CA LYS A 165 -6.59 -11.38 -17.79
C LYS A 165 -6.92 -12.87 -17.83
N ALA A 166 -6.69 -13.56 -16.71
CA ALA A 166 -7.00 -14.97 -16.61
C ALA A 166 -8.50 -15.21 -16.83
N SER A 167 -9.39 -14.42 -16.23
CA SER A 167 -10.83 -14.60 -16.38
C SER A 167 -11.28 -14.48 -17.84
N VAL A 168 -10.75 -13.49 -18.58
CA VAL A 168 -11.03 -13.35 -20.02
C VAL A 168 -10.47 -14.52 -20.82
N THR A 169 -9.22 -14.94 -20.56
CA THR A 169 -8.61 -16.08 -21.26
C THR A 169 -9.40 -17.37 -21.06
N TYR A 170 -9.76 -17.69 -19.82
CA TYR A 170 -10.54 -18.89 -19.50
C TYR A 170 -11.97 -18.80 -20.04
N PHE A 171 -12.60 -17.63 -20.00
CA PHE A 171 -13.88 -17.40 -20.66
C PHE A 171 -13.82 -17.72 -22.16
N ILE A 172 -12.83 -17.18 -22.89
CA ILE A 172 -12.67 -17.43 -24.33
C ILE A 172 -12.48 -18.93 -24.60
N MET A 173 -11.69 -19.61 -23.76
CA MET A 173 -11.48 -21.05 -23.85
C MET A 173 -12.79 -21.83 -23.66
N LEU A 174 -13.57 -21.53 -22.61
CA LEU A 174 -14.87 -22.15 -22.35
C LEU A 174 -15.84 -21.93 -23.50
N LYS A 175 -15.90 -20.71 -24.04
CA LYS A 175 -16.71 -20.39 -25.20
C LYS A 175 -16.31 -21.23 -26.41
N SER A 176 -15.01 -21.35 -26.70
CA SER A 176 -14.52 -22.17 -27.82
C SER A 176 -14.89 -23.65 -27.69
N PHE A 177 -15.00 -24.19 -26.47
CA PHE A 177 -15.45 -25.57 -26.24
C PHE A 177 -16.96 -25.72 -26.35
N ALA A 178 -17.73 -24.72 -25.90
CA ALA A 178 -19.19 -24.74 -25.98
C ALA A 178 -19.73 -24.49 -27.40
N THR A 179 -18.94 -23.89 -28.30
CA THR A 179 -19.34 -23.63 -29.69
C THR A 179 -18.90 -24.75 -30.67
N LYS A 180 -18.39 -25.88 -30.16
CA LYS A 180 -18.15 -27.12 -30.91
C LYS A 180 -19.27 -28.11 -30.63
#